data_AF-A0A5C6B8K5-F1
#
_entry.id   AF-A0A5C6B8K5-F1
#
_cell.length_a   1.000
_cell.length_b   1.000
_cell.length_c   1.000
_cell.angle_alpha   90.00
_cell.angle_beta   90.00
_cell.angle_gamma   90.00
#
_symmetry.space_group_name_H-M   'P 1'
#
loop_
_entity.id
_entity.type
_entity.pdbx_description
1 polymer ?
#
loop_
_entity_poly.entity_id
_entity_poly.type
_entity_poly.pdbx_seq_one_letter_code
_entity_poly.pdbx_strand_id
1 'polypeptide(L)'
;MFLARLTFGFDGDKPRGRDALKDAAEWYLAALLKNGQIYGEYLFAWCDATLVAYTHVARPDALAARHHSEWARSALDSVVEGFGQPPQCEIIDDDVPKRFPSWKRSTSFYLFTHAFDDVSPICCGDTGRPIPLYLFPLPQQIREDIYFWSRSYNYHDNIWLGSAALEIPAYKQLADPTSDLSVTGRRLCAGIELATKTPTYYFVHRYWGRTDGEALRPCPVCGGKWHLSDTSTDRHPFHVFHFRCKRCRLVSHCGDSYDDQRHARIGEFKKAK
;
A
#
# COMPACT_ATOMS: atom_id res chain seq x y z
N MET A 1 -2.65 6.09 -11.20
CA MET A 1 -2.91 7.28 -10.37
C MET A 1 -3.01 8.46 -11.31
N PHE A 2 -3.64 9.54 -10.89
CA PHE A 2 -3.84 10.72 -11.73
C PHE A 2 -3.54 11.95 -10.90
N LEU A 3 -2.73 12.86 -11.43
CA LEU A 3 -2.58 14.16 -10.79
C LEU A 3 -3.90 14.92 -10.88
N ALA A 4 -4.39 15.38 -9.73
CA ALA A 4 -5.65 16.08 -9.59
C ALA A 4 -5.49 17.38 -8.80
N ARG A 5 -6.25 18.37 -9.22
CA ARG A 5 -6.46 19.63 -8.53
C ARG A 5 -7.82 19.59 -7.83
N LEU A 6 -7.83 19.71 -6.51
CA LEU A 6 -9.05 19.90 -5.74
C LEU A 6 -9.17 21.38 -5.34
N THR A 7 -10.32 21.96 -5.65
CA THR A 7 -10.60 23.38 -5.41
C THR A 7 -11.66 23.50 -4.32
N PHE A 8 -11.29 24.09 -3.20
CA PHE A 8 -12.11 24.37 -2.02
C PHE A 8 -12.32 25.88 -1.94
N GLY A 9 -13.54 26.39 -2.11
CA GLY A 9 -13.75 27.84 -2.08
C GLY A 9 -15.12 28.28 -2.52
N PHE A 10 -15.32 29.60 -2.51
CA PHE A 10 -16.55 30.30 -2.89
C PHE A 10 -16.28 31.18 -4.12
N ASP A 11 -17.34 31.57 -4.84
CA ASP A 11 -17.36 32.81 -5.60
C ASP A 11 -17.69 33.96 -4.62
N GLY A 12 -16.69 34.62 -4.00
CA GLY A 12 -16.95 35.67 -3.00
C GLY A 12 -15.73 36.26 -2.27
N ASP A 13 -16.00 37.04 -1.21
CA ASP A 13 -15.00 37.73 -0.39
C ASP A 13 -14.01 36.79 0.32
N LYS A 14 -12.83 37.31 0.72
CA LYS A 14 -11.79 36.54 1.41
C LYS A 14 -12.34 35.85 2.67
N PRO A 15 -12.20 34.51 2.79
CA PRO A 15 -12.75 33.79 3.93
C PRO A 15 -12.05 34.20 5.24
N ARG A 16 -12.87 34.39 6.29
CA ARG A 16 -12.38 34.51 7.67
C ARG A 16 -12.10 33.10 8.20
N GLY A 17 -11.06 32.94 9.03
CA GLY A 17 -10.72 31.64 9.63
C GLY A 17 -10.03 30.67 8.65
N ARG A 18 -9.07 31.15 7.86
CA ARG A 18 -8.31 30.34 6.87
C ARG A 18 -7.70 29.07 7.46
N ASP A 19 -7.23 29.13 8.70
CA ASP A 19 -6.61 27.96 9.35
C ASP A 19 -7.65 26.86 9.61
N ALA A 20 -8.81 27.20 10.18
CA ALA A 20 -9.90 26.25 10.41
C ALA A 20 -10.42 25.63 9.09
N LEU A 21 -10.49 26.43 8.01
CA LEU A 21 -10.85 25.94 6.69
C LEU A 21 -9.81 24.98 6.12
N LYS A 22 -8.52 25.30 6.28
CA LYS A 22 -7.44 24.41 5.88
C LYS A 22 -7.47 23.11 6.67
N ASP A 23 -7.72 23.16 7.98
CA ASP A 23 -7.83 21.98 8.84
C ASP A 23 -8.99 21.07 8.40
N ALA A 24 -10.14 21.65 8.03
CA ALA A 24 -11.28 20.88 7.49
C ALA A 24 -10.92 20.20 6.16
N ALA A 25 -10.27 20.91 5.25
CA ALA A 25 -9.81 20.35 3.98
C ALA A 25 -8.74 19.26 4.18
N GLU A 26 -7.80 19.48 5.09
CA GLU A 26 -6.75 18.52 5.45
C GLU A 26 -7.35 17.26 6.09
N TRP A 27 -8.34 17.40 6.96
CA TRP A 27 -9.06 16.26 7.52
C TRP A 27 -9.77 15.44 6.43
N TYR A 28 -10.39 16.11 5.46
CA TYR A 28 -11.02 15.44 4.31
C TYR A 28 -10.01 14.67 3.46
N LEU A 29 -8.90 15.31 3.06
CA LEU A 29 -7.84 14.62 2.31
C LEU A 29 -7.24 13.46 3.09
N ALA A 30 -6.99 13.63 4.40
CA ALA A 30 -6.50 12.56 5.25
C ALA A 30 -7.47 11.36 5.31
N ALA A 31 -8.78 11.62 5.37
CA ALA A 31 -9.80 10.57 5.33
C ALA A 31 -9.82 9.83 3.98
N LEU A 32 -9.70 10.56 2.87
CA LEU A 32 -9.60 9.98 1.52
C LEU A 32 -8.33 9.13 1.35
N LEU A 33 -7.20 9.60 1.89
CA LEU A 33 -5.90 8.95 1.81
C LEU A 33 -5.92 7.61 2.57
N LYS A 34 -6.40 7.62 3.81
CA LYS A 34 -6.57 6.41 4.63
C LYS A 34 -7.58 5.42 4.02
N ASN A 35 -8.54 5.94 3.26
CA ASN A 35 -9.49 5.11 2.52
C ASN A 35 -8.92 4.56 1.19
N GLY A 36 -7.78 5.06 0.74
CA GLY A 36 -7.11 4.70 -0.52
C GLY A 36 -7.77 5.26 -1.78
N GLN A 37 -8.51 6.37 -1.66
CA GLN A 37 -9.07 7.12 -2.79
C GLN A 37 -8.05 8.08 -3.41
N ILE A 38 -7.13 8.60 -2.59
CA ILE A 38 -5.98 9.40 -3.01
C ILE A 38 -4.69 8.76 -2.51
N TYR A 39 -3.56 9.22 -3.04
CA TYR A 39 -2.22 8.67 -2.85
C TYR A 39 -1.17 9.77 -2.67
N GLY A 40 -0.04 9.36 -2.10
CA GLY A 40 1.12 10.23 -1.89
C GLY A 40 0.86 11.39 -0.93
N GLU A 41 1.73 12.38 -1.04
CA GLU A 41 1.60 13.65 -0.34
C GLU A 41 0.60 14.55 -1.07
N TYR A 42 -0.01 15.47 -0.33
CA TYR A 42 -0.84 16.53 -0.90
C TYR A 42 -0.28 17.90 -0.53
N LEU A 43 -0.38 18.84 -1.46
CA LEU A 43 0.10 20.21 -1.29
C LEU A 43 -1.06 21.18 -1.29
N PHE A 44 -1.16 21.99 -0.24
CA PHE A 44 -2.14 23.07 -0.15
C PHE A 44 -1.54 24.41 -0.56
N ALA A 45 -2.31 25.21 -1.29
CA ALA A 45 -1.99 26.60 -1.60
C ALA A 45 -3.25 27.46 -1.54
N TRP A 46 -3.13 28.66 -0.98
CA TRP A 46 -4.15 29.70 -1.12
C TRP A 46 -3.89 30.48 -2.39
N CYS A 47 -4.79 30.37 -3.36
CA CYS A 47 -4.79 31.18 -4.58
C CYS A 47 -5.95 32.18 -4.46
N ASP A 48 -5.60 33.45 -4.23
CA ASP A 48 -6.55 34.53 -3.92
C ASP A 48 -7.42 34.26 -2.67
N ALA A 49 -8.65 33.80 -2.87
CA ALA A 49 -9.64 33.44 -1.85
C ALA A 49 -9.99 31.95 -1.84
N THR A 50 -9.37 31.17 -2.73
CA THR A 50 -9.65 29.74 -2.92
C THR A 50 -8.50 28.92 -2.37
N LEU A 51 -8.82 27.89 -1.59
CA LEU A 51 -7.86 26.88 -1.17
C LEU A 51 -7.79 25.81 -2.26
N VAL A 52 -6.58 25.55 -2.74
CA VAL A 52 -6.34 24.53 -3.77
C VAL A 52 -5.47 23.45 -3.15
N ALA A 53 -5.78 22.20 -3.44
CA ALA A 53 -4.95 21.05 -3.14
C ALA A 53 -4.51 20.33 -4.41
N TYR A 54 -3.25 19.93 -4.47
CA TYR A 54 -2.73 19.02 -5.50
C TYR A 54 -2.45 17.67 -4.87
N THR A 55 -2.95 16.60 -5.48
CA THR A 55 -2.79 15.22 -4.99
C THR A 55 -2.93 14.20 -6.13
N HIS A 56 -2.59 12.95 -5.87
CA HIS A 56 -2.86 11.85 -6.78
C HIS A 56 -4.19 11.18 -6.44
N VAL A 57 -5.14 11.12 -7.37
CA VAL A 57 -6.36 10.31 -7.22
C VAL A 57 -6.14 8.90 -7.76
N ALA A 58 -6.78 7.91 -7.11
CA ALA A 58 -6.62 6.50 -7.47
C ALA A 58 -7.28 6.15 -8.81
N ARG A 59 -8.43 6.78 -9.09
CA ARG A 59 -9.27 6.63 -10.29
C ARG A 59 -9.99 7.93 -10.61
N PRO A 60 -10.44 8.15 -11.86
CA PRO A 60 -11.22 9.34 -12.19
C PRO A 60 -12.50 9.49 -11.38
N ASP A 61 -13.11 8.37 -10.99
CA ASP A 61 -14.33 8.35 -10.18
C ASP A 61 -14.06 8.18 -8.68
N ALA A 62 -12.80 8.23 -8.22
CA ALA A 62 -12.44 7.91 -6.84
C ALA A 62 -13.16 8.77 -5.82
N LEU A 63 -13.46 10.04 -6.14
CA LEU A 63 -14.15 10.99 -5.25
C LEU A 63 -15.69 10.92 -5.37
N ALA A 64 -16.27 9.94 -6.05
CA ALA A 64 -17.72 9.79 -6.04
C ALA A 64 -18.24 9.46 -4.62
N ALA A 65 -19.38 10.03 -4.22
CA ALA A 65 -19.95 9.87 -2.87
C ALA A 65 -20.16 8.40 -2.45
N ARG A 66 -20.45 7.51 -3.41
CA ARG A 66 -20.58 6.06 -3.20
C ARG A 66 -19.30 5.38 -2.67
N HIS A 67 -18.13 6.00 -2.87
CA HIS A 67 -16.83 5.46 -2.49
C HIS A 67 -16.31 5.97 -1.16
N HIS A 68 -16.96 6.99 -0.60
CA HIS A 68 -16.57 7.57 0.68
C HIS A 68 -16.80 6.56 1.82
N SER A 69 -15.83 6.52 2.74
CA SER A 69 -16.03 5.93 4.06
C SER A 69 -16.93 6.83 4.92
N GLU A 70 -17.34 6.35 6.08
CA GLU A 70 -18.13 7.18 7.02
C GLU A 70 -17.35 8.42 7.46
N TRP A 71 -16.04 8.28 7.71
CA TRP A 71 -15.22 9.45 8.09
C TRP A 71 -14.97 10.39 6.91
N ALA A 72 -14.83 9.86 5.69
CA ALA A 72 -14.71 10.73 4.52
C ALA A 72 -16.00 11.52 4.27
N ARG A 73 -17.18 10.94 4.54
CA ARG A 73 -18.45 11.68 4.51
C ARG A 73 -18.52 12.75 5.60
N SER A 74 -18.19 12.39 6.84
CA SER A 74 -18.17 13.35 7.95
C SER A 74 -17.19 14.51 7.72
N ALA A 75 -16.01 14.22 7.18
CA ALA A 75 -15.03 15.26 6.86
C ALA A 75 -15.48 16.12 5.67
N LEU A 76 -16.18 15.53 4.69
CA LEU A 76 -16.81 16.28 3.61
C LEU A 76 -17.90 17.22 4.13
N ASP A 77 -18.70 16.79 5.11
CA ASP A 77 -19.73 17.63 5.73
C ASP A 77 -19.09 18.88 6.37
N SER A 78 -17.95 18.73 7.06
CA SER A 78 -17.20 19.88 7.60
C SER A 78 -16.58 20.77 6.52
N VAL A 79 -16.16 20.19 5.40
CA VAL A 79 -15.76 20.98 4.22
C VAL A 79 -16.94 21.79 3.69
N VAL A 80 -18.12 21.18 3.57
CA VAL A 80 -19.34 21.88 3.10
C VAL A 80 -19.79 22.94 4.10
N GLU A 81 -19.68 22.70 5.40
CA GLU A 81 -19.98 23.69 6.44
C GLU A 81 -19.03 24.90 6.36
N GLY A 82 -17.74 24.67 6.17
CA GLY A 82 -16.73 25.73 6.09
C GLY A 82 -16.71 26.48 4.76
N PHE A 83 -16.81 25.76 3.64
CA PHE A 83 -16.67 26.28 2.29
C PHE A 83 -17.99 26.47 1.54
N GLY A 84 -19.13 26.12 2.16
CA GLY A 84 -20.47 26.23 1.58
C GLY A 84 -20.79 25.22 0.46
N GLN A 85 -19.80 24.49 -0.04
CA GLN A 85 -19.94 23.54 -1.13
C GLN A 85 -18.86 22.45 -1.09
N PRO A 86 -19.09 21.28 -1.70
CA PRO A 86 -18.07 20.25 -1.82
C PRO A 86 -16.92 20.72 -2.73
N PRO A 87 -15.70 20.16 -2.56
CA PRO A 87 -14.57 20.53 -3.41
C PRO A 87 -14.79 20.04 -4.83
N GLN A 88 -14.38 20.85 -5.80
CA GLN A 88 -14.36 20.46 -7.20
C GLN A 88 -13.05 19.73 -7.50
N CYS A 89 -13.12 18.58 -8.17
CA CYS A 89 -11.94 17.83 -8.57
C CYS A 89 -11.77 17.89 -10.08
N GLU A 90 -10.58 18.29 -10.51
CA GLU A 90 -10.15 18.29 -11.90
C GLU A 90 -8.92 17.39 -12.02
N ILE A 91 -8.95 16.47 -12.98
CA ILE A 91 -7.76 15.66 -13.33
C ILE A 91 -6.96 16.49 -14.33
N ILE A 92 -5.71 16.79 -13.97
CA ILE A 92 -4.78 17.57 -14.80
C ILE A 92 -3.75 16.68 -15.52
N ASP A 93 -3.93 15.36 -15.41
CA ASP A 93 -3.08 14.33 -16.01
C ASP A 93 -3.73 13.79 -17.30
N ASP A 94 -2.98 13.79 -18.39
CA ASP A 94 -3.43 13.36 -19.71
C ASP A 94 -3.11 11.88 -19.98
N ASP A 95 -2.21 11.25 -19.22
CA ASP A 95 -1.81 9.86 -19.41
C ASP A 95 -2.69 8.91 -18.59
N VAL A 96 -3.89 8.67 -19.11
CA VAL A 96 -4.92 7.91 -18.40
C VAL A 96 -4.92 6.42 -18.76
N PRO A 97 -4.67 5.49 -17.80
CA PRO A 97 -4.89 4.07 -18.04
C PRO A 97 -6.34 3.78 -18.42
N LYS A 98 -6.55 3.19 -19.61
CA LYS A 98 -7.89 2.84 -20.11
C LYS A 98 -8.53 1.65 -19.39
N ARG A 99 -7.76 0.88 -18.62
CA ARG A 99 -8.21 -0.35 -17.96
C ARG A 99 -7.71 -0.42 -16.53
N PHE A 100 -8.64 -0.68 -15.62
CA PHE A 100 -8.35 -0.84 -14.21
C PHE A 100 -8.53 -2.30 -13.78
N PRO A 101 -7.65 -2.83 -12.90
CA PRO A 101 -7.85 -4.15 -12.33
C PRO A 101 -9.12 -4.17 -11.47
N SER A 102 -9.80 -5.31 -11.47
CA SER A 102 -10.97 -5.56 -10.63
C SER A 102 -10.63 -6.65 -9.62
N TRP A 103 -10.86 -6.37 -8.34
CA TRP A 103 -10.60 -7.34 -7.29
C TRP A 103 -11.45 -8.61 -7.48
N LYS A 104 -12.71 -8.47 -7.94
CA LYS A 104 -13.64 -9.60 -8.14
C LYS A 104 -13.17 -10.64 -9.16
N ARG A 105 -12.23 -10.28 -10.03
CA ARG A 105 -11.70 -11.15 -11.10
C ARG A 105 -10.34 -11.75 -10.75
N SER A 106 -9.75 -11.37 -9.61
CA SER A 106 -8.41 -11.82 -9.23
C SER A 106 -8.50 -13.21 -8.59
N THR A 107 -7.61 -14.12 -8.98
CA THR A 107 -7.53 -15.48 -8.39
C THR A 107 -6.82 -15.48 -7.05
N SER A 108 -5.99 -14.46 -6.82
CA SER A 108 -5.25 -14.24 -5.58
C SER A 108 -4.88 -12.76 -5.44
N PHE A 109 -4.50 -12.38 -4.23
CA PHE A 109 -3.91 -11.09 -3.91
C PHE A 109 -2.56 -11.29 -3.22
N TYR A 110 -1.72 -10.26 -3.27
CA TYR A 110 -0.60 -10.15 -2.35
C TYR A 110 -0.50 -8.74 -1.76
N LEU A 111 -0.02 -8.66 -0.52
CA LEU A 111 0.23 -7.41 0.19
C LEU A 111 1.73 -7.09 0.10
N PHE A 112 2.05 -5.98 -0.58
CA PHE A 112 3.42 -5.52 -0.81
C PHE A 112 3.43 -4.03 -1.19
N THR A 113 4.52 -3.35 -0.86
CA THR A 113 4.86 -1.98 -1.27
C THR A 113 6.38 -1.87 -1.16
N HIS A 114 6.99 -0.79 -1.66
CA HIS A 114 8.40 -0.48 -1.44
C HIS A 114 8.63 1.01 -1.25
N ALA A 115 9.87 1.40 -0.95
CA ALA A 115 10.29 2.77 -0.61
C ALA A 115 9.86 3.88 -1.57
N PHE A 116 9.49 3.52 -2.80
CA PHE A 116 9.13 4.42 -3.90
C PHE A 116 7.65 4.31 -4.32
N ASP A 117 6.89 3.41 -3.70
CA ASP A 117 5.47 3.24 -3.97
C ASP A 117 4.63 4.21 -3.13
N ASP A 118 3.71 4.91 -3.79
CA ASP A 118 2.69 5.74 -3.17
C ASP A 118 1.26 5.21 -3.41
N VAL A 119 1.14 4.07 -4.10
CA VAL A 119 -0.12 3.45 -4.51
C VAL A 119 -0.66 2.44 -3.48
N SER A 120 -1.81 1.83 -3.78
CA SER A 120 -2.38 0.79 -2.93
C SER A 120 -1.44 -0.42 -2.74
N PRO A 121 -1.23 -0.89 -1.51
CA PRO A 121 -0.36 -2.03 -1.22
C PRO A 121 -0.99 -3.40 -1.52
N ILE A 122 -2.27 -3.46 -1.90
CA ILE A 122 -2.92 -4.71 -2.29
C ILE A 122 -2.79 -4.87 -3.80
N CYS A 123 -2.01 -5.86 -4.22
CA CYS A 123 -1.76 -6.16 -5.62
C CYS A 123 -2.56 -7.38 -6.08
N CYS A 124 -3.00 -7.35 -7.33
CA CYS A 124 -3.58 -8.49 -8.02
C CYS A 124 -2.51 -9.57 -8.24
N GLY A 125 -2.70 -10.78 -7.72
CA GLY A 125 -1.75 -11.88 -7.90
C GLY A 125 -1.58 -12.35 -9.34
N ASP A 126 -2.56 -12.09 -10.22
CA ASP A 126 -2.52 -12.50 -11.63
C ASP A 126 -1.81 -11.50 -12.54
N THR A 127 -1.74 -10.23 -12.14
CA THR A 127 -1.26 -9.14 -13.01
C THR A 127 -0.20 -8.26 -12.37
N GLY A 128 -0.01 -8.36 -11.06
CA GLY A 128 0.84 -7.49 -10.25
C GLY A 128 0.35 -6.06 -10.07
N ARG A 129 -0.80 -5.70 -10.66
CA ARG A 129 -1.30 -4.33 -10.60
C ARG A 129 -1.92 -4.03 -9.23
N PRO A 130 -1.62 -2.87 -8.62
CA PRO A 130 -2.26 -2.43 -7.38
C PRO A 130 -3.75 -2.20 -7.60
N ILE A 131 -4.56 -2.51 -6.59
CA ILE A 131 -6.01 -2.31 -6.59
C ILE A 131 -6.36 -1.32 -5.47
N PRO A 132 -7.02 -0.18 -5.76
CA PRO A 132 -7.38 0.80 -4.73
C PRO A 132 -8.18 0.23 -3.56
N LEU A 133 -7.79 0.60 -2.32
CA LEU A 133 -8.36 0.04 -1.09
C LEU A 133 -9.88 0.27 -0.97
N TYR A 134 -10.37 1.44 -1.36
CA TYR A 134 -11.81 1.79 -1.28
C TYR A 134 -12.72 0.88 -2.12
N LEU A 135 -12.16 0.10 -3.06
CA LEU A 135 -12.93 -0.83 -3.88
C LEU A 135 -13.17 -2.17 -3.21
N PHE A 136 -12.36 -2.50 -2.20
CA PHE A 136 -12.51 -3.74 -1.46
C PHE A 136 -13.66 -3.63 -0.46
N PRO A 137 -14.39 -4.73 -0.20
CA PRO A 137 -15.46 -4.78 0.79
C PRO A 137 -14.89 -4.87 2.22
N LEU A 138 -14.01 -3.94 2.59
CA LEU A 138 -13.32 -3.94 3.87
C LEU A 138 -13.97 -2.98 4.88
N PRO A 139 -14.05 -3.36 6.16
CA PRO A 139 -14.33 -2.43 7.23
C PRO A 139 -13.36 -1.24 7.18
N GLN A 140 -13.84 -0.08 7.58
CA GLN A 140 -13.04 1.15 7.54
C GLN A 140 -11.73 1.02 8.33
N GLN A 141 -11.80 0.49 9.57
CA GLN A 141 -10.61 0.30 10.40
C GLN A 141 -9.54 -0.57 9.72
N ILE A 142 -9.94 -1.62 8.98
CA ILE A 142 -8.97 -2.47 8.26
C ILE A 142 -8.29 -1.69 7.13
N ARG A 143 -9.01 -0.81 6.42
CA ARG A 143 -8.42 0.05 5.38
C ARG A 143 -7.37 0.99 5.97
N GLU A 144 -7.66 1.59 7.12
CA GLU A 144 -6.70 2.45 7.82
C GLU A 144 -5.48 1.68 8.32
N ASP A 145 -5.68 0.50 8.92
CA ASP A 145 -4.59 -0.35 9.37
C ASP A 145 -3.68 -0.74 8.19
N ILE A 146 -4.24 -0.97 7.00
CA ILE A 146 -3.47 -1.23 5.77
C ILE A 146 -2.67 0.00 5.35
N TYR A 147 -3.26 1.19 5.40
CA TYR A 147 -2.56 2.44 5.11
C TYR A 147 -1.40 2.70 6.08
N PHE A 148 -1.59 2.51 7.38
CA PHE A 148 -0.50 2.68 8.34
C PHE A 148 0.56 1.60 8.22
N TRP A 149 0.16 0.36 7.93
CA TRP A 149 1.10 -0.72 7.64
C TRP A 149 1.96 -0.40 6.41
N SER A 150 1.38 0.11 5.31
CA SER A 150 2.15 0.43 4.10
C SER A 150 3.14 1.56 4.34
N ARG A 151 2.75 2.59 5.11
CA ARG A 151 3.68 3.66 5.53
C ARG A 151 4.82 3.12 6.38
N SER A 152 4.51 2.27 7.36
CA SER A 152 5.54 1.62 8.18
C SER A 152 6.50 0.81 7.31
N TYR A 153 5.98 0.03 6.35
CA TYR A 153 6.81 -0.71 5.40
C TYR A 153 7.73 0.23 4.61
N ASN A 154 7.19 1.29 3.99
CA ASN A 154 7.96 2.26 3.22
C ASN A 154 9.05 2.94 4.05
N TYR A 155 8.80 3.24 5.34
CA TYR A 155 9.83 3.78 6.23
C TYR A 155 10.95 2.78 6.49
N HIS A 156 10.63 1.52 6.79
CA HIS A 156 11.65 0.50 6.98
C HIS A 156 12.47 0.27 5.71
N ASP A 157 11.83 0.28 4.54
CA ASP A 157 12.50 0.11 3.26
C ASP A 157 13.42 1.30 2.94
N ASN A 158 12.98 2.54 3.18
CA ASN A 158 13.85 3.72 3.05
C ASN A 158 15.03 3.71 4.04
N ILE A 159 14.80 3.32 5.30
CA ILE A 159 15.86 3.20 6.30
C ILE A 159 16.87 2.11 5.90
N TRP A 160 16.38 0.99 5.38
CA TRP A 160 17.23 -0.07 4.85
C TRP A 160 18.10 0.45 3.71
N LEU A 161 17.51 1.15 2.72
CA LEU A 161 18.25 1.65 1.56
C LEU A 161 19.25 2.78 1.85
N GLY A 162 19.02 3.59 2.90
CA GLY A 162 19.71 4.88 3.05
C GLY A 162 20.34 5.21 4.40
N SER A 163 20.19 4.38 5.44
CA SER A 163 20.59 4.79 6.80
C SER A 163 21.93 4.26 7.32
N ALA A 164 22.56 3.30 6.61
CA ALA A 164 23.76 2.55 7.03
C ALA A 164 23.65 1.91 8.43
N ALA A 165 23.73 2.71 9.50
CA ALA A 165 23.65 2.25 10.89
C ALA A 165 22.33 1.52 11.23
N LEU A 166 21.22 1.88 10.60
CA LEU A 166 19.90 1.27 10.83
C LEU A 166 19.49 0.29 9.72
N GLU A 167 20.39 -0.01 8.78
CA GLU A 167 20.14 -0.89 7.63
C GLU A 167 19.64 -2.27 8.08
N ILE A 168 20.39 -2.95 8.94
CA ILE A 168 20.10 -4.32 9.37
C ILE A 168 18.86 -4.42 10.28
N PRO A 169 18.66 -3.54 11.28
CA PRO A 169 17.41 -3.50 12.03
C PRO A 169 16.18 -3.31 11.14
N ALA A 170 16.25 -2.42 10.15
CA ALA A 170 15.13 -2.17 9.24
C ALA A 170 14.87 -3.35 8.31
N TYR A 171 15.92 -3.92 7.71
CA TYR A 171 15.81 -5.14 6.90
C TYR A 171 15.18 -6.31 7.67
N LYS A 172 15.52 -6.47 8.96
CA LYS A 172 14.93 -7.50 9.81
C LYS A 172 13.41 -7.36 9.89
N GLN A 173 12.87 -6.15 9.93
CA GLN A 173 11.42 -5.94 9.93
C GLN A 173 10.77 -6.39 8.61
N LEU A 174 11.46 -6.18 7.48
CA LEU A 174 10.99 -6.56 6.14
C LEU A 174 11.09 -8.07 5.86
N ALA A 175 12.19 -8.70 6.27
CA ALA A 175 12.56 -10.05 5.88
C ALA A 175 12.20 -11.15 6.90
N ASP A 176 12.07 -10.81 8.19
CA ASP A 176 11.67 -11.78 9.22
C ASP A 176 10.13 -11.92 9.27
N PRO A 177 9.55 -13.11 9.01
CA PRO A 177 8.09 -13.28 9.04
C PRO A 177 7.50 -13.18 10.46
N THR A 178 8.34 -13.10 11.49
CA THR A 178 7.96 -12.94 12.90
C THR A 178 8.18 -11.52 13.42
N SER A 179 8.65 -10.59 12.57
CA SER A 179 8.74 -9.17 12.92
C SER A 179 7.36 -8.56 13.15
N ASP A 180 7.29 -7.45 13.88
CA ASP A 180 6.02 -6.75 14.13
C ASP A 180 5.35 -6.30 12.82
N LEU A 181 6.16 -5.82 11.86
CA LEU A 181 5.69 -5.44 10.53
C LEU A 181 5.08 -6.63 9.78
N SER A 182 5.76 -7.78 9.78
CA SER A 182 5.30 -9.00 9.10
C SER A 182 4.10 -9.64 9.78
N VAL A 183 4.07 -9.68 11.11
CA VAL A 183 2.92 -10.18 11.88
C VAL A 183 1.68 -9.34 11.60
N THR A 184 1.82 -8.01 11.59
CA THR A 184 0.74 -7.09 11.24
C THR A 184 0.28 -7.30 9.80
N GLY A 185 1.19 -7.32 8.83
CA GLY A 185 0.85 -7.53 7.42
C GLY A 185 0.16 -8.87 7.14
N ARG A 186 0.59 -9.95 7.80
CA ARG A 186 -0.08 -11.27 7.71
C ARG A 186 -1.48 -11.26 8.31
N ARG A 187 -1.70 -10.55 9.43
CA ARG A 187 -3.03 -10.34 10.01
C ARG A 187 -3.94 -9.59 9.04
N LEU A 188 -3.42 -8.55 8.37
CA LEU A 188 -4.16 -7.80 7.35
C LEU A 188 -4.51 -8.66 6.14
N CYS A 189 -3.58 -9.49 5.65
CA CYS A 189 -3.86 -10.46 4.59
C CYS A 189 -5.03 -11.39 4.95
N ALA A 190 -5.08 -11.88 6.20
CA ALA A 190 -6.19 -12.70 6.66
C ALA A 190 -7.53 -11.94 6.66
N GLY A 191 -7.53 -10.66 7.04
CA GLY A 191 -8.71 -9.79 6.96
C GLY A 191 -9.19 -9.57 5.52
N ILE A 192 -8.27 -9.36 4.58
CA ILE A 192 -8.56 -9.23 3.14
C ILE A 192 -9.15 -10.53 2.59
N GLU A 193 -8.55 -11.67 2.89
CA GLU A 193 -9.04 -12.98 2.45
C GLU A 193 -10.42 -13.29 3.04
N LEU A 194 -10.67 -12.95 4.31
CA LEU A 194 -11.97 -13.13 4.94
C LEU A 194 -13.08 -12.33 4.23
N ALA A 195 -12.80 -11.08 3.87
CA ALA A 195 -13.76 -10.18 3.23
C ALA A 195 -13.99 -10.51 1.75
N THR A 196 -12.96 -10.97 1.04
CA THR A 196 -13.00 -11.20 -0.42
C THR A 196 -13.21 -12.66 -0.81
N LYS A 197 -13.05 -13.59 0.14
CA LYS A 197 -12.98 -15.04 -0.09
C LYS A 197 -11.90 -15.45 -1.11
N THR A 198 -10.89 -14.60 -1.29
CA THR A 198 -9.82 -14.79 -2.27
C THR A 198 -8.49 -14.97 -1.54
N PRO A 199 -7.69 -16.00 -1.85
CA PRO A 199 -6.39 -16.23 -1.24
C PRO A 199 -5.52 -14.97 -1.25
N THR A 200 -5.11 -14.51 -0.07
CA THR A 200 -4.28 -13.30 0.06
C THR A 200 -2.96 -13.64 0.71
N TYR A 201 -1.86 -13.33 0.04
CA TYR A 201 -0.51 -13.68 0.47
C TYR A 201 0.26 -12.47 0.98
N TYR A 202 1.04 -12.65 2.04
CA TYR A 202 2.00 -11.65 2.49
C TYR A 202 3.33 -11.86 1.74
N PHE A 203 3.90 -10.79 1.19
CA PHE A 203 5.22 -10.84 0.59
C PHE A 203 6.30 -10.72 1.67
N VAL A 204 7.12 -11.76 1.81
CA VAL A 204 8.28 -11.75 2.71
C VAL A 204 9.49 -11.32 1.91
N HIS A 205 10.07 -10.17 2.28
CA HIS A 205 11.21 -9.59 1.58
C HIS A 205 12.45 -10.49 1.69
N ARG A 206 13.24 -10.55 0.63
CA ARG A 206 14.46 -11.37 0.56
C ARG A 206 15.48 -10.71 -0.36
N TYR A 207 16.40 -9.94 0.20
CA TYR A 207 17.51 -9.37 -0.54
C TYR A 207 18.74 -10.29 -0.49
N TRP A 208 19.18 -10.70 0.70
CA TRP A 208 20.35 -11.57 0.84
C TRP A 208 19.99 -13.06 0.71
N GLY A 209 20.51 -13.71 -0.34
CA GLY A 209 20.38 -15.13 -0.62
C GLY A 209 21.58 -15.97 -0.17
N ARG A 210 21.43 -17.30 -0.20
CA ARG A 210 22.58 -18.23 -0.13
C ARG A 210 22.97 -18.69 -1.53
N THR A 211 24.26 -18.73 -1.84
CA THR A 211 24.73 -19.24 -3.14
C THR A 211 24.28 -20.68 -3.36
N ASP A 212 24.31 -21.47 -2.29
CA ASP A 212 23.94 -22.87 -2.31
C ASP A 212 22.63 -23.10 -1.54
N GLY A 213 21.70 -23.81 -2.16
CA GLY A 213 20.48 -24.27 -1.50
C GLY A 213 19.38 -23.23 -1.30
N GLU A 214 19.46 -22.03 -1.89
CA GLU A 214 18.39 -21.01 -1.81
C GLU A 214 17.03 -21.57 -2.27
N ALA A 215 17.02 -22.27 -3.42
CA ALA A 215 15.82 -22.93 -3.95
C ALA A 215 15.27 -24.04 -3.01
N LEU A 216 16.09 -24.57 -2.10
CA LEU A 216 15.70 -25.58 -1.12
C LEU A 216 15.31 -24.96 0.23
N ARG A 217 15.37 -23.63 0.39
CA ARG A 217 15.07 -23.00 1.68
C ARG A 217 13.64 -23.36 2.12
N PRO A 218 13.46 -23.81 3.36
CA PRO A 218 12.13 -24.11 3.88
C PRO A 218 11.31 -22.83 4.10
N CYS A 219 9.99 -22.97 4.16
CA CYS A 219 9.10 -21.89 4.54
C CYS A 219 9.49 -21.37 5.94
N PRO A 220 9.71 -20.05 6.11
CA PRO A 220 10.33 -19.52 7.31
C PRO A 220 9.41 -19.55 8.54
N VAL A 221 8.11 -19.78 8.34
CA VAL A 221 7.14 -19.95 9.43
C VAL A 221 6.96 -21.41 9.82
N CYS A 222 6.91 -22.32 8.85
CA CYS A 222 6.40 -23.66 9.09
C CYS A 222 7.33 -24.81 8.68
N GLY A 223 8.51 -24.49 8.15
CA GLY A 223 9.54 -25.46 7.78
C GLY A 223 9.26 -26.27 6.51
N GLY A 224 8.07 -26.14 5.91
CA GLY A 224 7.67 -26.95 4.74
C GLY A 224 8.31 -26.48 3.43
N LYS A 225 8.35 -27.38 2.43
CA LYS A 225 8.74 -27.03 1.05
C LYS A 225 7.74 -26.03 0.45
N TRP A 226 8.26 -25.01 -0.23
CA TRP A 226 7.45 -23.92 -0.79
C TRP A 226 8.04 -23.29 -2.06
N HIS A 227 9.19 -23.76 -2.53
CA HIS A 227 9.73 -23.38 -3.84
C HIS A 227 8.82 -23.88 -4.97
N LEU A 228 8.59 -23.04 -5.96
CA LEU A 228 7.82 -23.37 -7.16
C LEU A 228 8.79 -23.84 -8.25
N SER A 229 8.61 -25.07 -8.74
CA SER A 229 9.54 -25.71 -9.68
C SER A 229 9.56 -25.09 -11.08
N ASP A 230 8.54 -24.32 -11.46
CA ASP A 230 8.33 -23.79 -12.82
C ASP A 230 8.81 -22.36 -13.03
N THR A 231 9.39 -21.71 -12.02
CA THR A 231 9.94 -20.35 -12.17
C THR A 231 11.41 -20.44 -12.54
N SER A 232 11.72 -20.58 -13.83
CA SER A 232 13.10 -20.51 -14.33
C SER A 232 13.63 -19.08 -14.24
N THR A 233 14.85 -18.94 -13.73
CA THR A 233 15.57 -17.69 -13.56
C THR A 233 15.88 -17.04 -14.92
N ASP A 234 15.08 -16.07 -15.34
CA ASP A 234 15.53 -14.76 -15.85
C ASP A 234 14.32 -13.89 -16.29
N ARG A 235 14.16 -12.72 -15.65
CA ARG A 235 13.19 -11.65 -15.95
C ARG A 235 11.71 -12.02 -15.93
N HIS A 236 11.22 -12.52 -14.80
CA HIS A 236 9.78 -12.58 -14.57
C HIS A 236 9.24 -11.25 -13.99
N PRO A 237 7.98 -10.88 -14.31
CA PRO A 237 7.28 -9.81 -13.59
C PRO A 237 7.28 -10.07 -12.08
N PHE A 238 7.34 -9.01 -11.26
CA PHE A 238 7.42 -9.13 -9.80
C PHE A 238 6.34 -10.04 -9.18
N HIS A 239 5.12 -10.06 -9.72
CA HIS A 239 4.05 -10.93 -9.19
C HIS A 239 4.25 -12.43 -9.43
N VAL A 240 5.32 -12.83 -10.13
CA VAL A 240 5.72 -14.23 -10.34
C VAL A 240 6.74 -14.62 -9.28
N PHE A 241 6.26 -15.22 -8.20
CA PHE A 241 7.08 -15.57 -7.05
C PHE A 241 7.82 -16.89 -7.23
N HIS A 242 9.06 -16.98 -6.76
CA HIS A 242 9.83 -18.25 -6.69
C HIS A 242 9.34 -19.15 -5.55
N PHE A 243 8.76 -18.54 -4.52
CA PHE A 243 8.31 -19.24 -3.31
C PHE A 243 6.85 -18.90 -3.01
N ARG A 244 6.05 -19.92 -2.69
CA ARG A 244 4.66 -19.76 -2.26
C ARG A 244 4.27 -20.85 -1.26
N CYS A 245 3.99 -20.45 -0.02
CA CYS A 245 3.46 -21.33 1.02
C CYS A 245 1.96 -21.11 1.18
N LYS A 246 1.15 -22.04 0.67
CA LYS A 246 -0.32 -22.00 0.78
C LYS A 246 -0.80 -22.06 2.24
N ARG A 247 -0.13 -22.86 3.08
CA ARG A 247 -0.46 -23.02 4.51
C ARG A 247 -0.26 -21.72 5.30
N CYS A 248 0.85 -21.02 5.06
CA CYS A 248 1.21 -19.82 5.83
C CYS A 248 0.77 -18.52 5.17
N ARG A 249 0.18 -18.59 3.97
CA ARG A 249 -0.14 -17.43 3.12
C ARG A 249 1.07 -16.51 2.90
N LEU A 250 2.20 -17.10 2.52
CA LEU A 250 3.44 -16.36 2.22
C LEU A 250 3.85 -16.54 0.77
N VAL A 251 4.38 -15.47 0.19
CA VAL A 251 5.09 -15.46 -1.10
C VAL A 251 6.42 -14.73 -0.95
N SER A 252 7.40 -15.04 -1.80
CA SER A 252 8.74 -14.43 -1.75
C SER A 252 9.51 -14.74 -3.04
N HIS A 253 10.60 -14.01 -3.29
CA HIS A 253 11.56 -14.31 -4.36
C HIS A 253 12.81 -15.02 -3.83
N CYS A 254 13.71 -15.38 -4.74
CA CYS A 254 15.11 -15.63 -4.41
C CYS A 254 15.77 -14.32 -3.96
N GLY A 255 16.91 -14.41 -3.28
CA GLY A 255 17.71 -13.22 -2.97
C GLY A 255 18.21 -12.51 -4.22
N ASP A 256 18.31 -11.19 -4.14
CA ASP A 256 18.88 -10.32 -5.18
C ASP A 256 20.41 -10.17 -5.04
N SER A 257 20.95 -10.36 -3.83
CA SER A 257 22.40 -10.33 -3.56
C SER A 257 22.86 -11.59 -2.84
N TYR A 258 24.03 -12.09 -3.25
CA TYR A 258 24.67 -13.28 -2.70
C TYR A 258 26.04 -12.99 -2.07
N ASP A 259 26.42 -11.71 -2.02
CA ASP A 259 27.75 -11.26 -1.60
C ASP A 259 27.97 -11.35 -0.09
N ASP A 260 26.90 -11.13 0.71
CA ASP A 260 26.93 -11.25 2.17
C ASP A 260 25.89 -12.25 2.70
N GLN A 261 26.25 -13.53 2.65
CA GLN A 261 25.39 -14.62 3.13
C GLN A 261 25.17 -14.61 4.64
N ARG A 262 25.88 -13.78 5.43
CA ARG A 262 25.65 -13.68 6.89
C ARG A 262 24.28 -13.10 7.18
N HIS A 263 23.78 -12.21 6.33
CA HIS A 263 22.46 -11.61 6.46
C HIS A 263 21.34 -12.49 5.91
N ALA A 264 21.65 -13.49 5.05
CA ALA A 264 20.68 -14.46 4.56
C ALA A 264 20.00 -15.26 5.69
N ARG A 265 20.61 -15.34 6.89
CA ARG A 265 20.02 -15.95 8.10
C ARG A 265 18.76 -15.24 8.61
N ILE A 266 18.56 -13.98 8.23
CA ILE A 266 17.39 -13.20 8.62
C ILE A 266 16.20 -13.70 7.81
N GLY A 267 15.11 -14.06 8.50
CA GLY A 267 13.95 -14.65 7.85
C GLY A 267 14.14 -16.11 7.42
N GLU A 268 15.16 -16.81 7.90
CA GLU A 268 15.25 -18.28 7.75
C GLU A 268 14.40 -19.01 8.79
N PHE A 269 13.92 -20.19 8.43
CA PHE A 269 13.22 -21.07 9.36
C PHE A 269 14.11 -21.45 10.53
N LYS A 270 13.61 -21.23 11.75
CA LYS A 270 14.25 -21.69 12.98
C LYS A 270 13.34 -22.76 13.58
N LYS A 271 13.83 -23.99 13.70
CA LYS A 271 13.14 -25.02 14.50
C LYS A 271 13.01 -24.48 15.92
N ALA A 272 11.81 -24.53 16.49
CA ALA A 272 11.63 -24.31 17.91
C ALA A 272 12.55 -25.30 18.65
N LYS A 273 13.32 -24.80 19.62
CA LYS A 273 14.11 -25.64 20.51
C LYS A 273 13.18 -26.37 21.46
#